data_AF-A0A3B8SPE9-F1
#
_entry.id   AF-A0A3B8SPE9-F1
#
_cell.length_a   1.000
_cell.length_b   1.000
_cell.length_c   1.000
_cell.angle_alpha   90.00
_cell.angle_beta   90.00
_cell.angle_gamma   90.00
#
_symmetry.space_group_name_H-M   'P 1'
#
loop_
_entity.id
_entity.type
_entity.pdbx_description
1 polymer ?
#
loop_
_entity_poly.entity_id
_entity_poly.type
_entity_poly.pdbx_seq_one_letter_code
_entity_poly.pdbx_strand_id
1 'polypeptide(L)' 'MKNVSFDYKLLLDDIDKKYKGEKIEYKINKFCQEIKIKTYRFKKILEAKAYFQNDEIYRIMTLLNINDNEISNYFFKVV' A
#
# COMPACT_ATOMS: atom_id res chain seq x y z
N MET A 1 22.00 -11.44 -7.07
CA MET A 1 20.90 -10.48 -6.89
C MET A 1 20.12 -10.91 -5.66
N LYS A 2 19.91 -10.02 -4.68
CA LYS A 2 19.03 -10.32 -3.54
C LYS A 2 17.61 -10.52 -4.06
N ASN A 3 16.90 -11.53 -3.58
CA ASN A 3 15.53 -11.79 -4.01
C ASN A 3 14.60 -10.79 -3.31
N VAL A 4 14.19 -9.75 -4.03
CA VAL A 4 13.19 -8.81 -3.53
C VAL A 4 11.82 -9.46 -3.68
N SER A 5 11.09 -9.60 -2.58
CA SER A 5 9.71 -10.07 -2.56
C SER A 5 8.79 -8.95 -2.08
N PHE A 6 7.54 -8.93 -2.51
CA PHE A 6 6.57 -7.93 -2.08
C PHE A 6 5.70 -8.49 -0.95
N ASP A 7 5.64 -7.76 0.15
CA ASP A 7 4.81 -8.06 1.32
C ASP A 7 4.10 -6.78 1.77
N TYR A 8 2.82 -6.68 1.42
CA TYR A 8 2.01 -5.49 1.69
C TYR A 8 1.23 -5.59 2.99
N LYS A 9 1.58 -6.52 3.88
CA LYS A 9 0.86 -6.68 5.16
C LYS A 9 0.89 -5.40 5.99
N LEU A 10 2.06 -4.77 6.11
CA LEU A 10 2.20 -3.52 6.88
C LEU A 10 1.35 -2.39 6.29
N LEU A 11 1.30 -2.29 4.95
CA LEU A 11 0.44 -1.32 4.26
C LEU A 11 -1.05 -1.56 4.59
N LEU A 12 -1.51 -2.81 4.55
CA LEU A 12 -2.90 -3.15 4.87
C LEU A 12 -3.24 -2.88 6.34
N ASP A 13 -2.33 -3.19 7.26
CA ASP A 13 -2.52 -2.93 8.70
C ASP A 13 -2.70 -1.42 8.97
N ASP A 14 -1.93 -0.57 8.28
CA ASP A 14 -2.04 0.87 8.47
C ASP A 14 -3.26 1.49 7.78
N ILE A 15 -3.69 0.94 6.65
CA ILE A 15 -5.00 1.27 6.07
C ILE A 15 -6.11 0.92 7.07
N ASP A 16 -6.05 -0.26 7.70
CA ASP A 16 -7.05 -0.70 8.66
C ASP A 16 -7.14 0.20 9.90
N LYS A 17 -5.97 0.63 10.42
CA LYS A 17 -5.86 1.58 11.54
C LYS A 17 -6.36 2.98 11.21
N LYS A 18 -6.07 3.48 10.00
CA LYS A 18 -6.45 4.84 9.57
C LYS A 18 -7.95 5.00 9.47
N TYR A 19 -8.66 3.99 8.95
CA TYR A 19 -10.10 4.03 8.74
C TYR A 19 -10.80 3.12 9.77
N LYS A 20 -11.06 3.60 10.99
CA LYS A 20 -11.72 2.79 12.03
C LYS A 20 -13.21 2.55 11.74
N GLY A 21 -13.73 1.41 12.23
CA GLY A 21 -15.18 1.14 12.31
C GLY A 21 -15.87 0.64 11.05
N GLU A 22 -15.20 0.61 9.90
CA GLU A 22 -15.76 0.12 8.62
C GLU A 22 -15.24 -1.28 8.26
N LYS A 23 -15.90 -2.00 7.33
CA LYS A 23 -15.33 -3.25 6.78
C LYS A 23 -14.12 -2.93 5.91
N ILE A 24 -13.12 -3.83 5.88
CA ILE A 24 -11.85 -3.62 5.16
C ILE A 24 -12.03 -3.21 3.68
N GLU A 25 -13.06 -3.73 3.00
CA GLU A 25 -13.33 -3.37 1.60
C GLU A 25 -13.65 -1.87 1.42
N TYR A 26 -14.42 -1.27 2.34
CA TYR A 26 -14.71 0.16 2.30
C TYR A 26 -13.47 0.99 2.59
N LYS A 27 -12.65 0.56 3.57
CA LYS A 27 -11.38 1.20 3.90
C LYS A 27 -10.44 1.22 2.69
N ILE A 28 -10.31 0.09 1.99
CA ILE A 28 -9.49 -0.01 0.77
C ILE A 28 -10.05 0.89 -0.32
N ASN A 29 -11.36 0.93 -0.53
CA ASN A 29 -11.96 1.82 -1.53
C ASN A 29 -11.68 3.30 -1.23
N LYS A 30 -11.88 3.72 0.02
CA LYS A 30 -11.62 5.09 0.47
C LYS A 30 -10.15 5.45 0.34
N PHE A 31 -9.26 4.57 0.79
CA PHE A 31 -7.83 4.70 0.60
C PHE A 31 -7.45 4.89 -0.87
N CYS A 32 -7.97 4.01 -1.75
CA CYS A 32 -7.72 4.06 -3.19
C CYS A 32 -8.18 5.38 -3.82
N GLN A 33 -9.33 5.92 -3.39
CA GLN A 33 -9.83 7.22 -3.83
C GLN A 33 -8.88 8.35 -3.42
N GLU A 34 -8.41 8.37 -2.18
CA GLU A 34 -7.52 9.41 -1.65
C GLU A 34 -6.16 9.42 -2.35
N ILE A 35 -5.58 8.23 -2.60
CA ILE A 35 -4.34 8.11 -3.38
C ILE A 35 -4.58 8.13 -4.89
N LYS A 36 -5.82 8.32 -5.36
CA LYS A 36 -6.25 8.34 -6.78
C LYS A 36 -5.71 7.15 -7.60
N ILE A 37 -5.89 5.93 -7.08
CA ILE A 37 -5.70 4.67 -7.80
C ILE A 37 -7.06 3.97 -7.94
N LYS A 38 -7.27 3.22 -9.02
CA LYS A 38 -8.49 2.40 -9.14
C LYS A 38 -8.40 1.19 -8.21
N THR A 39 -9.45 0.90 -7.44
CA THR A 39 -9.49 -0.23 -6.50
C THR A 39 -9.09 -1.56 -7.15
N TYR A 40 -9.57 -1.86 -8.37
CA TYR A 40 -9.21 -3.11 -9.04
C TYR A 40 -7.71 -3.22 -9.32
N ARG A 41 -7.05 -2.09 -9.61
CA ARG A 41 -5.60 -2.05 -9.85
C ARG A 41 -4.87 -2.30 -8.55
N PHE A 42 -5.29 -1.66 -7.46
CA PHE A 42 -4.75 -1.89 -6.12
C PHE A 42 -4.84 -3.38 -5.74
N LYS A 43 -6.02 -4.00 -5.86
CA LYS A 43 -6.21 -5.44 -5.60
C LYS A 43 -5.26 -6.30 -6.44
N LYS A 44 -5.16 -6.02 -7.74
CA LYS A 44 -4.25 -6.75 -8.65
C LYS A 44 -2.78 -6.59 -8.25
N ILE A 45 -2.36 -5.43 -7.77
CA ILE A 45 -1.00 -5.21 -7.27
C ILE A 45 -0.73 -6.09 -6.05
N LEU A 46 -1.66 -6.12 -5.09
CA LEU A 46 -1.52 -6.92 -3.89
C LEU A 46 -1.48 -8.43 -4.21
N GLU A 47 -2.41 -8.91 -5.04
CA GLU A 47 -2.53 -10.32 -5.41
C GLU A 47 -1.36 -10.80 -6.25
N ALA A 48 -0.97 -10.03 -7.26
CA ALA A 48 0.12 -10.39 -8.17
C ALA A 48 1.50 -10.05 -7.60
N LYS A 49 1.59 -9.46 -6.40
CA LYS A 49 2.84 -8.96 -5.82
C LYS A 49 3.61 -8.08 -6.82
N ALA A 50 2.87 -7.17 -7.47
CA ALA A 50 3.40 -6.30 -8.54
C ALA A 50 3.79 -4.92 -7.99
N TYR A 51 4.33 -4.04 -8.82
CA TYR A 51 4.81 -2.73 -8.36
C TYR A 51 3.72 -1.65 -8.40
N PHE A 52 3.73 -0.79 -7.38
CA PHE A 52 3.15 0.55 -7.47
C PHE A 52 4.05 1.44 -8.32
N GLN A 53 3.46 2.41 -9.01
CA GLN A 53 4.21 3.47 -9.68
C GLN A 53 4.78 4.45 -8.65
N ASN A 54 5.87 5.14 -8.98
CA ASN A 54 6.56 6.03 -8.02
C ASN A 54 5.64 7.14 -7.48
N ASP A 55 4.75 7.68 -8.30
CA ASP A 55 3.77 8.67 -7.90
C ASP A 55 2.63 8.07 -7.05
N GLU A 56 2.27 6.81 -7.26
CA GLU A 56 1.37 6.06 -6.37
C GLU A 56 2.03 5.86 -4.99
N ILE A 57 3.30 5.46 -4.96
CA ILE A 57 4.10 5.30 -3.73
C ILE A 57 4.16 6.62 -2.97
N TYR A 58 4.48 7.74 -3.63
CA TYR A 58 4.55 9.06 -2.99
C TYR A 58 3.22 9.48 -2.36
N ARG A 59 2.10 9.25 -3.06
CA ARG A 59 0.75 9.54 -2.54
C ARG A 59 0.42 8.67 -1.33
N ILE A 60 0.79 7.39 -1.37
CA ILE A 60 0.61 6.47 -0.23
C ILE A 60 1.41 6.95 0.98
N MET A 61 2.69 7.28 0.78
CA MET A 61 3.57 7.75 1.86
C MET A 61 3.04 9.02 2.50
N THR A 62 2.62 9.98 1.68
CA THR A 62 2.02 11.23 2.16
C THR A 62 0.75 10.95 2.95
N LEU A 63 -0.12 10.07 2.45
CA LEU A 63 -1.40 9.79 3.09
C LEU A 63 -1.28 9.03 4.42
N LEU A 64 -0.31 8.12 4.51
CA LEU A 64 -0.05 7.29 5.69
C LEU A 64 1.04 7.85 6.60
N ASN A 65 1.64 8.99 6.25
CA ASN A 65 2.75 9.62 6.96
C ASN A 65 3.95 8.67 7.13
N ILE A 66 4.31 7.96 6.06
CA ILE A 66 5.45 7.02 6.01
C ILE A 66 6.70 7.80 5.65
N ASN A 67 7.78 7.62 6.42
CA ASN A 67 9.06 8.26 6.13
C ASN A 67 9.81 7.54 5.00
N ASP A 68 10.68 8.27 4.30
CA ASP A 68 11.50 7.71 3.20
C ASP A 68 12.33 6.50 3.63
N ASN A 69 12.82 6.51 4.87
CA ASN A 69 13.61 5.41 5.44
C ASN A 69 12.80 4.13 5.66
N GLU A 70 11.46 4.23 5.70
CA GLU A 70 10.55 3.12 6.00
C GLU A 70 9.95 2.50 4.73
N ILE A 71 10.10 3.14 3.55
CA ILE A 71 9.52 2.69 2.27
C ILE A 71 9.79 1.20 2.00
N SER A 72 11.00 0.74 2.28
CA SER A 72 11.37 -0.66 2.10
C SER A 72 10.46 -1.61 2.88
N ASN A 73 10.10 -1.29 4.11
CA ASN A 73 9.22 -2.13 4.92
C ASN A 73 7.80 -2.28 4.34
N TYR A 74 7.33 -1.29 3.57
CA TYR A 74 5.99 -1.29 2.98
C TYR A 74 5.96 -1.90 1.59
N PHE A 75 7.01 -1.68 0.79
CA PHE A 75 6.98 -1.97 -0.64
C PHE A 75 8.05 -2.97 -1.08
N PHE A 76 9.03 -3.31 -0.24
CA PHE A 76 10.16 -4.16 -0.62
C PHE A 76 10.64 -5.06 0.54
N LYS A 77 10.28 -6.33 0.53
CA LYS A 77 10.90 -7.31 1.43
C LYS A 77 12.19 -7.83 0.81
N VAL A 78 13.32 -7.35 1.31
CA VAL A 78 14.64 -7.88 0.97
C VAL A 78 14.83 -9.19 1.76
N VAL A 79 14.83 -10.33 1.05
CA VAL A 79 15.16 -11.65 1.61
C VAL A 79 16.59 -12.02 1.23
#